data_AF-A0A354C7P0-F1
#
_entry.id   AF-A0A354C7P0-F1
#
_cell.length_a   1.000
_cell.length_b   1.000
_cell.length_c   1.000
_cell.angle_alpha   90.00
_cell.angle_beta   90.00
_cell.angle_gamma   90.00
#
_symmetry.space_group_name_H-M   'P 1'
#
loop_
_entity.id
_entity.type
_entity.pdbx_description
1 polymer ?
#
loop_
_entity_poly.entity_id
_entity_poly.type
_entity_poly.pdbx_seq_one_letter_code
_entity_poly.pdbx_strand_id
1 'polypeptide(L)'
;LELMLRRLAALPLAEAQECSRKLYEATKNIAPSLIRYTEATDYDRLTRQALKEKAKTLCEEEDQSWKSKTSRGVHKNVALVYVTPDADDRILASLIHSSSSLPMSQCLQMVSSMNRRAKEALMKTALQHLKVYDPVLREFENVDLHFELIINASCFAQMKRHRMATITGQEYDPSLGVTIPPAIVEIGMEKSFMDMIKRTEKTFDALKKHTATAAGYILTNSHRKRISMKINARELYHIARLRGDTHAQWDIRTMAEQMVYLGKKEMPLTLMLATGKDSFVSLYHHAFAREK
;
A
#
# COMPACT_ATOMS: atom_id res chain seq x y z
N LEU A 1 14.61 -6.27 17.96
CA LEU A 1 16.02 -5.85 17.92
C LEU A 1 16.88 -6.84 17.14
N GLU A 2 16.90 -8.11 17.54
CA GLU A 2 17.67 -9.17 16.85
C GLU A 2 17.47 -9.20 15.32
N LEU A 3 16.22 -9.22 14.84
CA LEU A 3 15.91 -9.16 13.41
C LEU A 3 16.51 -7.94 12.70
N MET A 4 16.60 -6.80 13.39
CA MET A 4 17.18 -5.57 12.84
C MET A 4 18.70 -5.69 12.71
N LEU A 5 19.38 -6.22 13.75
CA LEU A 5 20.83 -6.48 13.73
C LEU A 5 21.21 -7.39 12.56
N ARG A 6 20.51 -8.52 12.46
CA ARG A 6 20.73 -9.53 11.42
C ARG A 6 20.53 -8.95 10.01
N ARG A 7 19.45 -8.20 9.78
CA ARG A 7 19.19 -7.55 8.48
C ARG A 7 20.21 -6.47 8.14
N LEU A 8 20.60 -5.63 9.09
CA LEU A 8 21.62 -4.60 8.88
C LEU A 8 22.98 -5.20 8.55
N ALA A 9 23.36 -6.29 9.23
CA ALA A 9 24.59 -7.04 8.96
C ALA A 9 24.57 -7.75 7.60
N ALA A 10 23.38 -8.03 7.05
CA ALA A 10 23.23 -8.69 5.75
C ALA A 10 23.29 -7.71 4.56
N LEU A 11 23.11 -6.41 4.79
CA LEU A 11 23.16 -5.41 3.73
C LEU A 11 24.62 -5.20 3.27
N PRO A 12 24.85 -4.99 1.95
CA PRO A 12 26.18 -4.72 1.39
C PRO A 12 26.63 -3.26 1.60
N LEU A 13 26.01 -2.54 2.53
CA LEU A 13 26.25 -1.14 2.83
C LEU A 13 27.13 -1.04 4.07
N ALA A 14 28.27 -0.36 3.97
CA ALA A 14 29.24 -0.25 5.06
C ALA A 14 28.62 0.41 6.30
N GLU A 15 27.82 1.46 6.10
CA GLU A 15 27.11 2.16 7.16
C GLU A 15 26.06 1.29 7.86
N ALA A 16 25.41 0.39 7.12
CA ALA A 16 24.44 -0.54 7.69
C ALA A 16 25.13 -1.59 8.56
N GLN A 17 26.26 -2.14 8.09
CA GLN A 17 27.06 -3.09 8.84
C GLN A 17 27.66 -2.44 10.09
N GLU A 18 28.17 -1.21 9.99
CA GLU A 18 28.65 -0.43 11.13
C GLU A 18 27.54 -0.18 12.16
N CYS A 19 26.34 0.20 11.69
CA CYS A 19 25.17 0.38 12.53
C CYS A 19 24.79 -0.91 13.27
N SER A 20 24.81 -2.06 12.58
CA SER A 20 24.59 -3.37 13.20
C SER A 20 25.58 -3.64 14.33
N ARG A 21 26.88 -3.45 14.06
CA ARG A 21 27.94 -3.65 15.06
C ARG A 21 27.74 -2.76 16.29
N LYS A 22 27.50 -1.46 16.10
CA LYS A 22 27.27 -0.51 17.21
C LYS A 22 26.04 -0.87 18.03
N LEU A 23 24.94 -1.24 17.37
CA LEU A 23 23.72 -1.68 18.05
C LEU A 23 23.94 -2.97 18.85
N TYR A 24 24.71 -3.92 18.31
CA TYR A 24 25.04 -5.16 19.01
C TYR A 24 25.91 -4.88 20.25
N GLU A 25 26.97 -4.08 20.11
CA GLU A 25 27.86 -3.68 21.21
C GLU A 25 27.10 -3.01 22.36
N ALA A 26 26.15 -2.14 22.02
CA ALA A 26 25.33 -1.45 23.02
C ALA A 26 24.35 -2.36 23.76
N THR A 27 23.99 -3.53 23.20
CA THR A 27 22.85 -4.33 23.68
C THR A 27 23.23 -5.71 24.20
N LYS A 28 24.36 -6.28 23.76
CA LYS A 28 24.82 -7.63 24.14
C LYS A 28 24.92 -7.87 25.65
N ASN A 29 25.30 -6.85 26.42
CA ASN A 29 25.47 -6.94 27.87
C ASN A 29 24.18 -6.66 28.65
N ILE A 30 23.15 -6.09 28.01
CA ILE A 30 21.89 -5.72 28.66
C ILE A 30 20.90 -6.88 28.65
N ALA A 31 20.82 -7.60 27.53
CA ALA A 31 19.84 -8.68 27.34
C ALA A 31 20.41 -9.88 26.56
N PRO A 32 21.45 -10.55 27.08
CA PRO A 32 22.16 -11.63 26.37
C PRO A 32 21.26 -12.82 26.02
N SER A 33 20.24 -13.10 26.83
CA SER A 33 19.30 -14.20 26.58
C SER A 33 18.32 -13.94 25.43
N LEU A 34 18.12 -12.67 25.05
CA LEU A 34 17.19 -12.21 24.00
C LEU A 34 17.89 -11.87 22.67
N ILE A 35 19.23 -11.92 22.63
CA ILE A 35 20.05 -11.54 21.48
C ILE A 35 20.92 -12.75 21.12
N ARG A 36 20.34 -13.68 20.34
CA ARG A 36 20.99 -14.96 19.99
C ARG A 36 21.38 -15.01 18.52
N TYR A 37 20.51 -14.55 17.62
CA TYR A 37 20.68 -14.67 16.17
C TYR A 37 20.98 -13.30 15.53
N THR A 38 22.17 -12.78 15.79
CA THR A 38 22.58 -11.43 15.35
C THR A 38 23.35 -11.41 14.04
N GLU A 39 23.97 -12.54 13.69
CA GLU A 39 24.76 -12.63 12.48
C GLU A 39 23.87 -12.78 11.25
N ALA A 40 24.32 -12.21 10.13
CA ALA A 40 23.65 -12.32 8.86
C ALA A 40 23.75 -13.76 8.34
N THR A 41 22.59 -14.37 8.08
CA THR A 41 22.54 -15.71 7.49
C THR A 41 22.60 -15.63 5.96
N ASP A 42 22.89 -16.75 5.31
CA ASP A 42 22.81 -16.88 3.86
C ASP A 42 21.42 -16.55 3.34
N TYR A 43 20.38 -16.87 4.10
CA TYR A 43 19.01 -16.50 3.76
C TYR A 43 18.84 -14.99 3.64
N ASP A 44 19.43 -14.21 4.55
CA ASP A 44 19.32 -12.74 4.50
C ASP A 44 20.20 -12.13 3.41
N ARG A 45 21.40 -12.70 3.19
CA ARG A 45 22.40 -12.17 2.23
C ARG A 45 22.09 -12.53 0.78
N LEU A 46 21.76 -13.80 0.52
CA LEU A 46 21.79 -14.37 -0.83
C LEU A 46 20.40 -14.44 -1.47
N THR A 47 19.34 -14.70 -0.70
CA THR A 47 18.00 -14.99 -1.26
C THR A 47 17.47 -13.87 -2.15
N ARG A 48 17.56 -12.61 -1.71
CA ARG A 48 17.03 -11.47 -2.49
C ARG A 48 17.81 -11.24 -3.78
N GLN A 49 19.13 -11.47 -3.76
CA GLN A 49 19.96 -11.38 -4.94
C GLN A 49 19.61 -12.50 -5.92
N ALA A 50 19.55 -13.76 -5.45
CA ALA A 50 19.20 -14.91 -6.26
C ALA A 50 17.81 -14.75 -6.91
N LEU A 51 16.83 -14.23 -6.16
CA LEU A 51 15.50 -13.90 -6.70
C LEU A 51 15.56 -12.83 -7.79
N LYS A 52 16.39 -11.80 -7.62
CA LYS A 52 16.55 -10.73 -8.62
C LYS A 52 17.17 -11.25 -9.91
N GLU A 53 18.18 -12.10 -9.80
CA GLU A 53 18.82 -12.76 -10.94
C GLU A 53 17.83 -13.69 -11.66
N LYS A 54 17.12 -14.55 -10.92
CA LYS A 54 16.11 -15.44 -11.51
C LYS A 54 14.96 -14.68 -12.15
N ALA A 55 14.47 -13.62 -11.51
CA ALA A 55 13.42 -12.77 -12.08
C ALA A 55 13.86 -12.10 -13.38
N LYS A 56 15.12 -11.65 -13.46
CA LYS A 56 15.68 -11.07 -14.69
C LYS A 56 15.64 -12.08 -15.84
N THR A 57 16.06 -13.33 -15.61
CA THR A 57 16.00 -14.40 -16.62
C THR A 57 14.57 -14.66 -17.08
N LEU A 58 13.61 -14.76 -16.16
CA LEU A 58 12.20 -14.95 -16.49
C LEU A 58 11.64 -13.80 -17.35
N CYS A 59 11.97 -12.55 -17.01
CA CYS A 59 11.56 -11.40 -17.79
C CYS A 59 12.18 -11.39 -19.19
N GLU A 60 13.45 -11.78 -19.34
CA GLU A 60 14.13 -11.85 -20.64
C GLU A 60 13.54 -12.94 -21.55
N GLU A 61 13.12 -14.08 -20.97
CA GLU A 61 12.40 -15.14 -21.68
C GLU A 61 11.01 -14.68 -22.15
N GLU A 62 10.26 -13.95 -21.30
CA GLU A 62 8.92 -13.44 -21.65
C GLU A 62 8.94 -12.21 -22.58
N ASP A 63 9.97 -11.38 -22.56
CA ASP A 63 10.08 -10.20 -23.45
C ASP A 63 10.13 -10.60 -24.94
N GLN A 64 10.52 -11.84 -25.25
CA GLN A 64 10.43 -12.39 -26.61
C GLN A 64 8.97 -12.71 -27.02
N SER A 65 8.09 -12.97 -26.05
CA SER A 65 6.66 -13.26 -26.22
C SER A 65 5.78 -11.99 -26.22
N TRP A 66 6.11 -11.01 -25.36
CA TRP A 66 5.30 -9.79 -25.18
C TRP A 66 5.53 -8.67 -26.20
N LYS A 67 6.61 -8.71 -26.99
CA LYS A 67 6.82 -7.78 -28.12
C LYS A 67 5.69 -7.81 -29.17
N SER A 68 4.80 -8.80 -29.12
CA SER A 68 3.60 -8.89 -29.96
C SER A 68 2.40 -8.06 -29.46
N LYS A 69 2.35 -7.57 -28.21
CA LYS A 69 1.08 -7.09 -27.61
C LYS A 69 1.10 -5.84 -26.72
N THR A 70 2.16 -5.03 -26.69
CA THR A 70 2.13 -3.79 -25.87
C THR A 70 1.87 -2.54 -26.70
N SER A 71 0.61 -2.09 -26.72
CA SER A 71 0.32 -0.66 -26.82
C SER A 71 0.97 0.05 -25.63
N ARG A 72 1.65 1.17 -25.86
CA ARG A 72 2.15 2.07 -24.80
C ARG A 72 0.95 2.66 -24.05
N GLY A 73 0.37 1.88 -23.15
CA GLY A 73 -0.72 2.32 -22.28
C GLY A 73 -0.20 3.31 -21.25
N VAL A 74 -0.95 4.38 -21.01
CA VAL A 74 -0.72 5.30 -19.91
C VAL A 74 -0.74 4.49 -18.61
N HIS A 75 0.41 4.38 -17.93
CA HIS A 75 0.47 3.72 -16.63
C HIS A 75 -0.38 4.50 -15.63
N LYS A 76 -1.47 3.90 -15.15
CA LYS A 76 -2.26 4.47 -14.06
C LYS A 76 -1.43 4.41 -12.77
N ASN A 77 -1.42 5.51 -12.00
CA ASN A 77 -0.70 5.56 -10.72
C ASN A 77 -1.30 4.60 -9.67
N VAL A 78 -2.56 4.21 -9.83
CA VAL A 78 -3.27 3.25 -8.97
C VAL A 78 -3.98 2.24 -9.85
N ALA A 79 -3.66 0.97 -9.68
CA ALA A 79 -4.36 -0.14 -10.33
C ALA A 79 -4.80 -1.15 -9.27
N LEU A 80 -6.08 -1.54 -9.31
CA LEU A 80 -6.61 -2.62 -8.49
C LEU A 80 -6.38 -3.94 -9.25
N VAL A 81 -5.49 -4.78 -8.75
CA VAL A 81 -5.05 -6.02 -9.42
C VAL A 81 -5.82 -7.25 -8.96
N TYR A 82 -6.38 -7.22 -7.75
CA TYR A 82 -7.22 -8.29 -7.22
C TYR A 82 -8.21 -7.76 -6.19
N VAL A 83 -9.40 -8.36 -6.19
CA VAL A 83 -10.41 -8.22 -5.14
C VAL A 83 -10.94 -9.61 -4.79
N THR A 84 -11.24 -9.81 -3.51
CA THR A 84 -11.92 -11.03 -3.06
C THR A 84 -13.25 -11.21 -3.80
N PRO A 85 -13.48 -12.35 -4.49
CA PRO A 85 -14.76 -12.62 -5.14
C PRO A 85 -15.92 -12.59 -4.14
N ASP A 86 -17.04 -12.01 -4.56
CA ASP A 86 -18.25 -11.86 -3.75
C ASP A 86 -17.99 -11.15 -2.42
N ALA A 87 -17.12 -10.13 -2.41
CA ALA A 87 -16.65 -9.46 -1.19
C ALA A 87 -17.81 -8.96 -0.31
N ASP A 88 -18.81 -8.29 -0.89
CA ASP A 88 -19.97 -7.82 -0.13
C ASP A 88 -20.70 -8.97 0.57
N ASP A 89 -20.89 -10.09 -0.10
CA ASP A 89 -21.59 -11.26 0.46
C ASP A 89 -20.78 -11.90 1.59
N ARG A 90 -19.44 -11.96 1.44
CA ARG A 90 -18.55 -12.48 2.48
C ARG A 90 -18.56 -11.62 3.74
N ILE A 91 -18.62 -10.29 3.60
CA ILE A 91 -18.74 -9.38 4.75
C ILE A 91 -20.10 -9.55 5.43
N LEU A 92 -21.19 -9.58 4.66
CA LEU A 92 -22.53 -9.78 5.21
C LEU A 92 -22.65 -11.14 5.93
N ALA A 93 -22.11 -12.21 5.35
CA ALA A 93 -22.09 -13.52 6.00
C ALA A 93 -21.27 -13.52 7.28
N SER A 94 -20.14 -12.79 7.29
CA SER A 94 -19.31 -12.61 8.49
C SER A 94 -20.05 -11.87 9.60
N LEU A 95 -20.82 -10.83 9.26
CA LEU A 95 -21.65 -10.08 10.20
C LEU A 95 -22.78 -10.93 10.79
N ILE A 96 -23.43 -11.77 9.97
CA ILE A 96 -24.46 -12.72 10.44
C ILE A 96 -23.83 -13.75 11.37
N HIS A 97 -22.69 -14.32 10.97
CA HIS A 97 -21.98 -15.34 11.73
C HIS A 97 -21.58 -14.84 13.13
N SER A 98 -21.00 -13.64 13.23
CA SER A 98 -20.61 -13.08 14.53
C SER A 98 -21.79 -12.65 15.40
N SER A 99 -22.96 -12.45 14.79
CA SER A 99 -24.20 -12.03 15.46
C SER A 99 -25.20 -13.17 15.69
N SER A 100 -24.83 -14.41 15.41
CA SER A 100 -25.72 -15.58 15.54
C SER A 100 -24.98 -16.83 16.02
N SER A 101 -25.70 -17.93 16.19
CA SER A 101 -25.12 -19.26 16.49
C SER A 101 -25.00 -20.13 15.23
N LEU A 102 -25.15 -19.55 14.04
CA LEU A 102 -25.13 -20.30 12.78
C LEU A 102 -23.70 -20.53 12.28
N PRO A 103 -23.40 -21.71 11.70
CA PRO A 103 -22.14 -21.94 11.00
C PRO A 103 -21.96 -21.01 9.80
N MET A 104 -20.70 -20.70 9.47
CA MET A 104 -20.37 -19.81 8.35
C MET A 104 -20.96 -20.27 7.01
N SER A 105 -21.03 -21.59 6.77
CA SER A 105 -21.63 -22.15 5.54
C SER A 105 -23.11 -21.78 5.38
N GLN A 106 -23.88 -21.81 6.47
CA GLN A 106 -25.28 -21.41 6.47
C GLN A 106 -25.44 -19.90 6.28
N CYS A 107 -24.56 -19.09 6.89
CA CYS A 107 -24.55 -17.64 6.71
C CYS A 107 -24.29 -17.26 5.23
N LEU A 108 -23.34 -17.91 4.58
CA LEU A 108 -23.07 -17.71 3.15
C LEU A 108 -24.27 -18.09 2.28
N GLN A 109 -24.91 -19.23 2.57
CA GLN A 109 -26.11 -19.66 1.85
C GLN A 109 -27.26 -18.63 2.02
N MET A 110 -27.50 -18.17 3.25
CA MET A 110 -28.51 -17.15 3.53
C MET A 110 -28.25 -15.89 2.71
N VAL A 111 -27.04 -15.34 2.73
CA VAL A 111 -26.70 -14.12 1.99
C VAL A 111 -26.82 -14.32 0.48
N SER A 112 -26.41 -15.47 -0.05
CA SER A 112 -26.54 -15.76 -1.49
C SER A 112 -28.01 -15.74 -1.97
N SER A 113 -28.95 -16.10 -1.09
CA SER A 113 -30.39 -16.07 -1.36
C SER A 113 -31.04 -14.69 -1.14
N MET A 114 -30.35 -13.73 -0.52
CA MET A 114 -30.89 -12.39 -0.25
C MET A 114 -30.91 -11.54 -1.53
N ASN A 115 -32.01 -10.81 -1.72
CA ASN A 115 -32.03 -9.75 -2.72
C ASN A 115 -31.16 -8.55 -2.29
N ARG A 116 -30.86 -7.67 -3.25
CA ARG A 116 -30.00 -6.49 -3.02
C ARG A 116 -30.51 -5.57 -1.90
N ARG A 117 -31.82 -5.39 -1.75
CA ARG A 117 -32.40 -4.52 -0.71
C ARG A 117 -32.16 -5.08 0.70
N ALA A 118 -32.32 -6.39 0.88
CA ALA A 118 -32.05 -7.06 2.14
C ALA A 118 -30.56 -6.99 2.51
N LYS A 119 -29.67 -7.20 1.54
CA LYS A 119 -28.21 -7.03 1.72
C LYS A 119 -27.84 -5.61 2.12
N GLU A 120 -28.41 -4.61 1.45
CA GLU A 120 -28.19 -3.21 1.77
C GLU A 120 -28.70 -2.85 3.16
N ALA A 121 -29.89 -3.31 3.55
CA ALA A 121 -30.45 -3.10 4.88
C ALA A 121 -29.55 -3.69 5.98
N LEU A 122 -29.06 -4.93 5.80
CA LEU A 122 -28.14 -5.57 6.74
C LEU A 122 -26.82 -4.78 6.87
N MET A 123 -26.24 -4.34 5.75
CA MET A 123 -25.04 -3.50 5.78
C MET A 123 -25.29 -2.17 6.50
N LYS A 124 -26.44 -1.53 6.26
CA LYS A 124 -26.83 -0.31 6.94
C LYS A 124 -26.99 -0.51 8.44
N THR A 125 -27.59 -1.62 8.89
CA THR A 125 -27.65 -1.98 10.32
C THR A 125 -26.25 -2.05 10.94
N ALA A 126 -25.25 -2.59 10.21
CA ALA A 126 -23.87 -2.64 10.71
C ALA A 126 -23.19 -1.26 10.79
N LEU A 127 -23.65 -0.26 10.01
CA LEU A 127 -22.99 1.04 9.86
C LEU A 127 -23.77 2.23 10.46
N GLN A 128 -25.04 2.05 10.88
CA GLN A 128 -25.94 3.13 11.33
C GLN A 128 -25.50 3.86 12.61
N HIS A 129 -24.53 3.32 13.34
CA HIS A 129 -23.97 3.97 14.54
C HIS A 129 -22.52 4.38 14.37
N LEU A 130 -21.95 4.18 13.17
CA LEU A 130 -20.57 4.52 12.87
C LEU A 130 -20.37 6.03 12.95
N LYS A 131 -19.40 6.49 13.74
CA LYS A 131 -18.93 7.88 13.71
C LYS A 131 -17.61 7.99 12.96
N VAL A 132 -17.23 9.22 12.64
CA VAL A 132 -16.04 9.52 11.82
C VAL A 132 -14.72 9.01 12.39
N TYR A 133 -14.64 8.84 13.72
CA TYR A 133 -13.46 8.37 14.44
C TYR A 133 -13.50 6.87 14.77
N ASP A 134 -14.63 6.22 14.54
CA ASP A 134 -14.78 4.80 14.85
C ASP A 134 -14.17 3.96 13.72
N PRO A 135 -13.39 2.91 14.04
CA PRO A 135 -13.08 1.89 13.06
C PRO A 135 -14.35 1.09 12.76
N VAL A 136 -14.50 0.64 11.51
CA VAL A 136 -15.50 -0.39 11.19
C VAL A 136 -15.18 -1.70 11.93
N LEU A 137 -16.20 -2.54 12.05
CA LEU A 137 -16.11 -3.81 12.77
C LEU A 137 -15.05 -4.75 12.17
N ARG A 138 -14.66 -5.76 12.94
CA ARG A 138 -13.54 -6.66 12.58
C ARG A 138 -13.85 -7.54 11.38
N GLU A 139 -15.12 -7.83 11.12
CA GLU A 139 -15.63 -8.60 9.99
C GLU A 139 -15.15 -8.02 8.65
N PHE A 140 -14.93 -6.70 8.57
CA PHE A 140 -14.37 -5.99 7.41
C PHE A 140 -12.91 -6.37 7.11
N GLU A 141 -12.26 -7.17 7.97
CA GLU A 141 -10.95 -7.76 7.71
C GLU A 141 -11.01 -9.02 6.84
N ASN A 142 -12.19 -9.62 6.62
CA ASN A 142 -12.36 -10.91 5.93
C ASN A 142 -12.32 -10.82 4.39
N VAL A 143 -12.13 -9.62 3.82
CA VAL A 143 -11.98 -9.42 2.38
C VAL A 143 -10.76 -8.56 2.09
N ASP A 144 -10.03 -8.94 1.05
CA ASP A 144 -8.81 -8.30 0.61
C ASP A 144 -8.98 -7.57 -0.73
N LEU A 145 -8.28 -6.45 -0.86
CA LEU A 145 -7.96 -5.72 -2.09
C LEU A 145 -6.45 -5.69 -2.28
N HIS A 146 -6.00 -5.87 -3.51
CA HIS A 146 -4.60 -5.79 -3.87
C HIS A 146 -4.42 -4.71 -4.94
N PHE A 147 -3.56 -3.75 -4.65
CA PHE A 147 -3.21 -2.66 -5.54
C PHE A 147 -1.76 -2.75 -6.04
N GLU A 148 -1.55 -2.36 -7.29
CA GLU A 148 -0.27 -1.86 -7.78
C GLU A 148 -0.30 -0.33 -7.78
N LEU A 149 0.69 0.30 -7.14
CA LEU A 149 0.80 1.75 -7.02
C LEU A 149 2.13 2.23 -7.58
N ILE A 150 2.10 3.30 -8.39
CA ILE A 150 3.28 4.08 -8.75
C ILE A 150 3.27 5.32 -7.86
N ILE A 151 4.21 5.37 -6.92
CA ILE A 151 4.20 6.31 -5.79
C ILE A 151 5.57 6.97 -5.62
N ASN A 152 5.61 8.26 -5.30
CA ASN A 152 6.86 8.94 -4.96
C ASN A 152 7.29 8.66 -3.50
N ALA A 153 8.52 9.01 -3.16
CA ALA A 153 9.06 8.74 -1.82
C ALA A 153 8.29 9.45 -0.70
N SER A 154 7.88 10.71 -0.91
CA SER A 154 7.12 11.49 0.09
C SER A 154 5.78 10.81 0.44
N CYS A 155 5.05 10.38 -0.57
CA CYS A 155 3.78 9.68 -0.39
C CYS A 155 3.99 8.28 0.17
N PHE A 156 5.00 7.54 -0.30
CA PHE A 156 5.36 6.23 0.23
C PHE A 156 5.73 6.29 1.72
N ALA A 157 6.44 7.32 2.16
CA ALA A 157 6.80 7.53 3.56
C ALA A 157 5.58 7.66 4.48
N GLN A 158 4.46 8.18 3.97
CA GLN A 158 3.20 8.25 4.67
C GLN A 158 2.39 6.95 4.55
N MET A 159 2.37 6.34 3.36
CA MET A 159 1.61 5.11 3.10
C MET A 159 2.14 3.91 3.88
N LYS A 160 3.47 3.78 4.03
CA LYS A 160 4.11 2.68 4.79
C LYS A 160 3.81 2.69 6.30
N ARG A 161 3.08 3.69 6.81
CA ARG A 161 2.65 3.78 8.21
C ARG A 161 1.35 3.03 8.49
N HIS A 162 0.67 2.55 7.46
CA HIS A 162 -0.52 1.71 7.53
C HIS A 162 -0.11 0.26 7.81
N ARG A 163 -0.12 -0.11 9.09
CA ARG A 163 0.53 -1.33 9.59
C ARG A 163 -0.25 -2.62 9.31
N MET A 164 -1.54 -2.52 9.03
CA MET A 164 -2.33 -3.70 8.61
C MET A 164 -2.09 -4.02 7.12
N ALA A 165 -1.54 -3.07 6.35
CA ALA A 165 -1.18 -3.30 4.98
C ALA A 165 0.04 -4.21 4.84
N THR A 166 -0.01 -5.12 3.86
CA THR A 166 1.18 -5.83 3.38
C THR A 166 1.72 -5.09 2.18
N ILE A 167 2.92 -4.51 2.32
CA ILE A 167 3.53 -3.69 1.27
C ILE A 167 4.87 -4.29 0.85
N THR A 168 5.02 -4.53 -0.45
CA THR A 168 6.28 -4.90 -1.09
C THR A 168 6.59 -3.89 -2.18
N GLY A 169 7.84 -3.46 -2.31
CA GLY A 169 8.22 -2.43 -3.27
C GLY A 169 9.43 -2.81 -4.10
N GLN A 170 9.45 -2.32 -5.34
CA GLN A 170 10.64 -2.30 -6.18
C GLN A 170 11.57 -1.16 -5.75
N GLU A 171 12.78 -1.11 -6.31
CA GLU A 171 13.64 0.07 -6.13
C GLU A 171 13.00 1.32 -6.77
N TYR A 172 13.49 2.49 -6.39
CA TYR A 172 13.15 3.71 -7.13
C TYR A 172 13.72 3.62 -8.54
N ASP A 173 12.92 4.06 -9.50
CA ASP A 173 13.24 3.98 -10.91
C ASP A 173 12.99 5.34 -11.57
N PRO A 174 14.04 6.08 -11.95
CA PRO A 174 13.91 7.34 -12.70
C PRO A 174 13.06 7.22 -13.97
N SER A 175 12.97 6.04 -14.60
CA SER A 175 12.13 5.83 -15.78
C SER A 175 10.63 5.99 -15.48
N LEU A 176 10.24 5.80 -14.22
CA LEU A 176 8.88 6.07 -13.76
C LEU A 176 8.65 7.57 -13.61
N GLY A 177 9.62 8.45 -13.80
CA GLY A 177 9.50 9.90 -13.68
C GLY A 177 9.26 10.39 -12.25
N VAL A 178 8.92 11.67 -12.13
CA VAL A 178 8.81 12.37 -10.85
C VAL A 178 7.42 12.98 -10.62
N THR A 179 7.08 13.21 -9.36
CA THR A 179 5.91 14.00 -8.97
C THR A 179 6.33 15.45 -8.71
N ILE A 180 5.77 16.37 -9.52
CA ILE A 180 5.96 17.82 -9.36
C ILE A 180 4.86 18.36 -8.44
N PRO A 181 5.19 19.04 -7.33
CA PRO A 181 4.18 19.67 -6.47
C PRO A 181 3.40 20.78 -7.19
N PRO A 182 2.07 20.91 -6.99
CA PRO A 182 1.27 22.01 -7.54
C PRO A 182 1.83 23.39 -7.19
N ALA A 183 2.34 23.58 -5.98
CA ALA A 183 2.98 24.84 -5.57
C ALA A 183 4.19 25.23 -6.44
N ILE A 184 4.88 24.28 -7.08
CA ILE A 184 5.98 24.55 -8.03
C ILE A 184 5.45 24.95 -9.41
N VAL A 185 4.33 24.35 -9.82
CA VAL A 185 3.59 24.68 -11.06
C VAL A 185 3.03 26.10 -10.96
N GLU A 186 2.40 26.43 -9.83
CA GLU A 186 1.75 27.73 -9.59
C GLU A 186 2.70 28.92 -9.70
N ILE A 187 3.98 28.73 -9.37
CA ILE A 187 5.03 29.76 -9.47
C ILE A 187 5.86 29.67 -10.77
N GLY A 188 5.47 28.79 -11.71
CA GLY A 188 6.13 28.63 -13.01
C GLY A 188 7.57 28.09 -12.93
N MET A 189 7.92 27.36 -11.88
CA MET A 189 9.28 26.86 -11.65
C MET A 189 9.49 25.42 -12.14
N GLU A 190 8.58 24.84 -12.93
CA GLU A 190 8.70 23.44 -13.35
C GLU A 190 9.97 23.17 -14.14
N LYS A 191 10.40 24.12 -14.97
CA LYS A 191 11.65 24.00 -15.73
C LYS A 191 12.87 23.88 -14.82
N SER A 192 12.97 24.77 -13.82
CA SER A 192 14.06 24.75 -12.84
C SER A 192 14.05 23.45 -12.01
N PHE A 193 12.86 23.01 -11.60
CA PHE A 193 12.67 21.74 -10.91
C PHE A 193 13.16 20.56 -11.75
N MET A 194 12.73 20.47 -13.02
CA MET A 194 13.12 19.40 -13.92
C MET A 194 14.61 19.44 -14.29
N ASP A 195 15.22 20.62 -14.37
CA ASP A 195 16.65 20.74 -14.59
C ASP A 195 17.46 20.18 -13.40
N MET A 196 16.97 20.36 -12.16
CA MET A 196 17.57 19.72 -10.98
C MET A 196 17.37 18.19 -11.00
N ILE A 197 16.19 17.71 -11.38
CA ILE A 197 15.93 16.27 -11.53
C ILE A 197 16.89 15.65 -12.55
N LYS A 198 17.07 16.24 -13.73
CA LYS A 198 18.02 15.73 -14.74
C LYS A 198 19.45 15.65 -14.23
N ARG A 199 19.91 16.65 -13.46
CA ARG A 199 21.25 16.62 -12.83
C ARG A 199 21.35 15.49 -11.81
N THR A 200 20.31 15.31 -11.01
CA THR A 200 20.20 14.23 -10.02
C THR A 200 20.26 12.86 -10.69
N GLU A 201 19.48 12.65 -11.74
CA GLU A 201 19.44 11.40 -12.52
C GLU A 201 20.78 11.11 -13.19
N LYS A 202 21.46 12.12 -13.75
CA LYS A 202 22.82 11.96 -14.29
C LYS A 202 23.81 11.49 -13.23
N THR A 203 23.75 12.05 -12.03
CA THR A 203 24.59 11.62 -10.91
C THR A 203 24.21 10.22 -10.44
N PHE A 204 22.92 9.90 -10.37
CA PHE A 204 22.42 8.56 -10.07
C PHE A 204 22.99 7.51 -11.04
N ASP A 205 22.96 7.77 -12.35
CA ASP A 205 23.50 6.86 -13.36
C ASP A 205 25.01 6.67 -13.25
N ALA A 206 25.75 7.75 -12.93
CA ALA A 206 27.18 7.67 -12.66
C ALA A 206 27.46 6.82 -11.41
N LEU A 207 26.74 7.06 -10.31
CA LEU A 207 26.88 6.28 -9.06
C LEU A 207 26.51 4.83 -9.26
N LYS A 208 25.44 4.52 -10.00
CA LYS A 208 24.95 3.16 -10.23
C LYS A 208 25.99 2.25 -10.90
N LYS A 209 26.88 2.82 -11.73
CA LYS A 209 27.99 2.09 -12.37
C LYS A 209 29.09 1.66 -11.39
N HIS A 210 29.27 2.40 -10.28
CA HIS A 210 30.31 2.13 -9.29
C HIS A 210 29.75 1.48 -8.01
N THR A 211 28.55 1.89 -7.57
CA THR A 211 27.93 1.51 -6.29
C THR A 211 26.40 1.41 -6.43
N ALA A 212 25.91 0.34 -7.07
CA ALA A 212 24.49 0.18 -7.35
C ALA A 212 23.58 0.22 -6.11
N THR A 213 24.06 -0.24 -4.95
CA THR A 213 23.31 -0.31 -3.69
C THR A 213 23.16 1.06 -3.01
N ALA A 214 24.12 1.96 -3.20
CA ALA A 214 24.11 3.30 -2.61
C ALA A 214 23.62 4.39 -3.58
N ALA A 215 23.52 4.09 -4.88
CA ALA A 215 23.09 5.07 -5.88
C ALA A 215 21.73 5.72 -5.53
N GLY A 216 20.80 4.97 -4.94
CA GLY A 216 19.47 5.47 -4.57
C GLY A 216 19.46 6.64 -3.59
N TYR A 217 20.54 6.86 -2.82
CA TYR A 217 20.61 7.94 -1.83
C TYR A 217 20.58 9.34 -2.44
N ILE A 218 20.96 9.50 -3.72
CA ILE A 218 20.93 10.81 -4.40
C ILE A 218 19.53 11.17 -4.91
N LEU A 219 18.63 10.19 -5.05
CA LEU A 219 17.30 10.42 -5.60
C LEU A 219 16.47 11.31 -4.66
N THR A 220 15.76 12.27 -5.26
CA THR A 220 14.86 13.15 -4.52
C THR A 220 13.57 12.45 -4.12
N ASN A 221 12.86 13.02 -3.13
CA ASN A 221 11.58 12.47 -2.69
C ASN A 221 10.46 12.48 -3.75
N SER A 222 10.67 13.18 -4.87
CA SER A 222 9.76 13.20 -6.00
C SER A 222 9.91 12.01 -6.93
N HIS A 223 11.02 11.26 -6.87
CA HIS A 223 11.21 10.05 -7.68
C HIS A 223 10.25 8.95 -7.26
N ARG A 224 9.81 8.19 -8.26
CA ARG A 224 8.74 7.19 -8.11
C ARG A 224 9.28 5.77 -8.07
N LYS A 225 8.50 4.90 -7.43
CA LYS A 225 8.70 3.45 -7.40
C LYS A 225 7.37 2.74 -7.55
N ARG A 226 7.42 1.50 -8.01
CA ARG A 226 6.26 0.60 -7.95
C ARG A 226 6.19 -0.08 -6.59
N ILE A 227 4.99 -0.11 -6.01
CA ILE A 227 4.70 -0.94 -4.84
C ILE A 227 3.46 -1.81 -5.12
N SER A 228 3.50 -3.00 -4.57
CA SER A 228 2.38 -3.91 -4.41
C SER A 228 1.88 -3.75 -2.97
N MET A 229 0.60 -3.44 -2.83
CA MET A 229 -0.05 -3.15 -1.55
C MET A 229 -1.32 -3.97 -1.42
N LYS A 230 -1.32 -4.93 -0.47
CA LYS A 230 -2.49 -5.69 -0.06
C LYS A 230 -3.07 -5.07 1.21
N ILE A 231 -4.37 -4.80 1.21
CA ILE A 231 -5.14 -4.31 2.35
C ILE A 231 -6.48 -5.01 2.42
N ASN A 232 -7.08 -5.07 3.61
CA ASN A 232 -8.48 -5.47 3.76
C ASN A 232 -9.41 -4.24 3.71
N ALA A 233 -10.72 -4.47 3.67
CA ALA A 233 -11.69 -3.37 3.62
C ALA A 233 -11.63 -2.47 4.86
N ARG A 234 -11.39 -3.03 6.06
CA ARG A 234 -11.21 -2.25 7.30
C ARG A 234 -10.04 -1.27 7.21
N GLU A 235 -8.91 -1.71 6.67
CA GLU A 235 -7.75 -0.85 6.47
C GLU A 235 -8.00 0.19 5.37
N LEU A 236 -8.78 -0.13 4.33
CA LEU A 236 -9.18 0.87 3.33
C LEU A 236 -10.06 1.98 3.93
N TYR A 237 -10.96 1.65 4.87
CA TYR A 237 -11.68 2.66 5.67
C TYR A 237 -10.70 3.54 6.46
N HIS A 238 -9.70 2.94 7.12
CA HIS A 238 -8.72 3.67 7.89
C HIS A 238 -7.87 4.62 7.01
N ILE A 239 -7.40 4.13 5.86
CA ILE A 239 -6.70 4.92 4.85
C ILE A 239 -7.60 6.08 4.38
N ALA A 240 -8.85 5.81 4.04
CA ALA A 240 -9.80 6.84 3.59
C ALA A 240 -9.93 7.96 4.63
N ARG A 241 -10.14 7.61 5.91
CA ARG A 241 -10.31 8.59 6.99
C ARG A 241 -9.05 9.42 7.26
N LEU A 242 -7.86 8.83 7.15
CA LEU A 242 -6.63 9.55 7.48
C LEU A 242 -5.99 10.26 6.30
N ARG A 243 -6.20 9.75 5.09
CA ARG A 243 -5.48 10.17 3.89
C ARG A 243 -6.37 10.81 2.85
N GLY A 244 -7.66 10.50 2.83
CA GLY A 244 -8.65 11.16 1.96
C GLY A 244 -9.17 12.49 2.48
N ASP A 245 -8.69 12.97 3.63
CA ASP A 245 -9.12 14.23 4.23
C ASP A 245 -8.48 15.45 3.53
N THR A 246 -9.21 16.56 3.46
CA THR A 246 -8.76 17.81 2.82
C THR A 246 -7.47 18.38 3.42
N HIS A 247 -7.18 18.10 4.70
CA HIS A 247 -5.94 18.51 5.37
C HIS A 247 -4.75 17.58 5.09
N ALA A 248 -4.97 16.42 4.47
CA ALA A 248 -3.89 15.53 4.06
C ALA A 248 -3.09 16.14 2.90
N GLN A 249 -1.82 15.75 2.79
CA GLN A 249 -0.99 16.15 1.65
C GLN A 249 -1.65 15.67 0.34
N TRP A 250 -1.78 16.58 -0.62
CA TRP A 250 -2.56 16.39 -1.85
C TRP A 250 -2.26 15.06 -2.59
N ASP A 251 -1.00 14.64 -2.64
CA ASP A 251 -0.58 13.46 -3.41
C ASP A 251 -1.08 12.15 -2.77
N ILE A 252 -0.95 12.00 -1.45
CA ILE A 252 -1.51 10.84 -0.76
C ILE A 252 -3.03 10.88 -0.73
N ARG A 253 -3.63 12.08 -0.74
CA ARG A 253 -5.07 12.24 -0.84
C ARG A 253 -5.60 11.72 -2.16
N THR A 254 -5.05 12.17 -3.28
CA THR A 254 -5.42 11.68 -4.62
C THR A 254 -5.21 10.16 -4.74
N MET A 255 -4.12 9.63 -4.16
CA MET A 255 -3.89 8.18 -4.11
C MET A 255 -5.01 7.44 -3.35
N ALA A 256 -5.33 7.91 -2.14
CA ALA A 256 -6.33 7.28 -1.27
C ALA A 256 -7.74 7.37 -1.87
N GLU A 257 -8.12 8.52 -2.42
CA GLU A 257 -9.39 8.72 -3.12
C GLU A 257 -9.54 7.75 -4.29
N GLN A 258 -8.49 7.58 -5.10
CA GLN A 258 -8.51 6.64 -6.22
C GLN A 258 -8.62 5.18 -5.76
N MET A 259 -7.93 4.81 -4.67
CA MET A 259 -8.05 3.46 -4.07
C MET A 259 -9.48 3.21 -3.56
N VAL A 260 -10.08 4.18 -2.87
CA VAL A 260 -11.46 4.10 -2.37
C VAL A 260 -12.44 4.02 -3.53
N TYR A 261 -12.26 4.81 -4.58
CA TYR A 261 -13.10 4.79 -5.77
C TYR A 261 -13.09 3.40 -6.43
N LEU A 262 -11.91 2.84 -6.67
CA LEU A 262 -11.77 1.51 -7.25
C LEU A 262 -12.37 0.42 -6.35
N GLY A 263 -12.15 0.51 -5.04
CA GLY A 263 -12.77 -0.40 -4.09
C GLY A 263 -14.30 -0.33 -4.12
N LYS A 264 -14.88 0.87 -4.09
CA LYS A 264 -16.35 1.07 -4.12
C LYS A 264 -17.01 0.50 -5.36
N LYS A 265 -16.29 0.46 -6.49
CA LYS A 265 -16.78 -0.15 -7.71
C LYS A 265 -17.00 -1.67 -7.55
N GLU A 266 -16.11 -2.33 -6.80
CA GLU A 266 -16.11 -3.79 -6.64
C GLU A 266 -16.89 -4.27 -5.40
N MET A 267 -16.97 -3.45 -4.34
CA MET A 267 -17.68 -3.77 -3.09
C MET A 267 -18.52 -2.57 -2.60
N PRO A 268 -19.57 -2.18 -3.34
CA PRO A 268 -20.34 -0.97 -3.08
C PRO A 268 -21.08 -0.99 -1.74
N LEU A 269 -21.50 -2.14 -1.23
CA LEU A 269 -22.15 -2.22 0.08
C LEU A 269 -21.11 -2.08 1.19
N THR A 270 -20.04 -2.88 1.15
CA THR A 270 -18.99 -2.88 2.16
C THR A 270 -18.35 -1.51 2.31
N LEU A 271 -18.04 -0.83 1.20
CA LEU A 271 -17.37 0.47 1.22
C LEU A 271 -18.33 1.66 1.14
N MET A 272 -19.63 1.46 1.39
CA MET A 272 -20.68 2.48 1.27
C MET A 272 -20.30 3.81 1.97
N LEU A 273 -19.71 3.74 3.17
CA LEU A 273 -19.32 4.92 3.94
C LEU A 273 -17.82 5.25 3.90
N ALA A 274 -17.02 4.55 3.08
CA ALA A 274 -15.58 4.79 2.99
C ALA A 274 -15.31 6.15 2.33
N THR A 275 -14.78 7.12 3.08
CA THR A 275 -14.46 8.48 2.60
C THR A 275 -13.50 9.21 3.56
N GLY A 276 -13.06 10.42 3.22
CA GLY A 276 -12.36 11.33 4.14
C GLY A 276 -13.22 11.72 5.35
N LYS A 277 -12.65 12.43 6.34
CA LYS A 277 -13.45 12.86 7.52
C LYS A 277 -14.36 14.02 7.17
N ASP A 278 -13.83 14.97 6.41
CA ASP A 278 -14.54 16.09 5.79
C ASP A 278 -15.84 15.67 5.08
N SER A 279 -15.81 14.56 4.35
CA SER A 279 -16.91 14.09 3.51
C SER A 279 -17.84 13.09 4.20
N PHE A 280 -17.54 12.67 5.44
CA PHE A 280 -18.27 11.60 6.12
C PHE A 280 -19.73 11.95 6.40
N VAL A 281 -19.98 13.13 6.98
CA VAL A 281 -21.33 13.55 7.40
C VAL A 281 -22.28 13.63 6.20
N SER A 282 -21.82 14.22 5.10
CA SER A 282 -22.59 14.30 3.85
C SER A 282 -22.92 12.92 3.29
N LEU A 283 -21.91 12.04 3.19
CA LEU A 283 -22.10 10.68 2.68
C LEU A 283 -23.02 9.84 3.58
N TYR A 284 -22.90 9.99 4.91
CA TYR A 284 -23.75 9.35 5.88
C TYR A 284 -25.22 9.77 5.70
N HIS A 285 -25.49 11.08 5.65
CA HIS A 285 -26.85 11.56 5.41
C HIS A 285 -27.39 11.05 4.08
N HIS A 286 -26.61 11.05 3.00
CA HIS A 286 -27.06 10.51 1.72
C HIS A 286 -27.43 9.01 1.79
N ALA A 287 -26.62 8.20 2.49
CA ALA A 287 -26.86 6.77 2.62
C ALA A 287 -28.11 6.43 3.46
N PHE A 288 -28.40 7.22 4.50
CA PHE A 288 -29.50 6.97 5.45
C PHE A 288 -30.73 7.89 5.28
N ALA A 289 -30.71 8.88 4.38
CA ALA A 289 -31.83 9.80 4.17
C ALA A 289 -33.09 9.17 3.57
N ARG A 290 -33.01 7.95 3.02
CA ARG A 290 -34.14 7.24 2.37
C ARG A 290 -34.99 6.41 3.34
N GLU A 291 -34.80 6.53 4.65
CA GLU A 291 -35.46 5.71 5.67
C GLU A 291 -36.41 6.50 6.59
N LYS A 292 -36.82 7.71 6.18
CA LYS A 292 -37.90 8.47 6.83
C LYS A 292 -39.08 8.65 5.89
#